data_AF-A0A9R1Q971-F1
#
_entry.id   AF-A0A9R1Q971-F1
#
_cell.length_a   1.000
_cell.length_b   1.000
_cell.length_c   1.000
_cell.angle_alpha   90.00
_cell.angle_beta   90.00
_cell.angle_gamma   90.00
#
_symmetry.space_group_name_H-M   'P 1'
#
loop_
_entity.id
_entity.type
_entity.pdbx_description
1 polymer ?
#
loop_
_entity_poly.entity_id
_entity_poly.type
_entity_poly.pdbx_seq_one_letter_code
_entity_poly.pdbx_strand_id
1 'polypeptide(L)'
;MRAPPPPQSPSPSASHAAMACVVTSEVAAVLAIMRRNVRWAAGGDDDPLDHPLVAGLKSLRRAAAAWGTRRWRDVEPLLYLGPFLDVVRSDEAGAPATGAALSSLHKMLSLDLVGPDAPNAVEAMSAVVEAVAGCRFEVTDAASEEAVLARALQVLLACVRGRAAPALSNRHVCDIVNTCFRVVQQAGAKGELLQRVSRQTMQEVVRCVFARLPDIDPTAVADHKV
;
A
#
# COMPACT_ATOMS: atom_id res chain seq x y z
N MET A 1 1.42 -24.62 -42.95
CA MET A 1 0.71 -24.29 -41.70
C MET A 1 1.49 -23.17 -41.02
N ARG A 2 0.99 -21.93 -41.03
CA ARG A 2 1.72 -20.76 -40.52
C ARG A 2 1.50 -20.68 -39.01
N ALA A 3 2.58 -20.64 -38.23
CA ALA A 3 2.49 -20.54 -36.77
C ALA A 3 1.72 -19.27 -36.35
N PRO A 4 0.90 -19.34 -35.28
CA PRO A 4 0.19 -18.17 -34.78
C PRO A 4 1.18 -17.11 -34.28
N PRO A 5 0.88 -15.81 -34.46
CA PRO A 5 1.74 -14.74 -33.96
C PRO A 5 1.83 -14.80 -32.42
N PRO A 6 2.97 -14.41 -31.84
CA PRO A 6 3.12 -14.35 -30.39
C PRO A 6 2.10 -13.38 -29.77
N PRO A 7 1.65 -13.63 -28.53
CA PRO A 7 0.71 -12.74 -27.86
C PRO A 7 1.31 -11.34 -27.78
N GLN A 8 0.63 -10.38 -28.38
CA GLN A 8 1.04 -8.98 -28.34
C GLN A 8 0.92 -8.51 -26.88
N SER A 9 2.03 -8.02 -26.31
CA SER A 9 1.99 -7.31 -25.05
C SER A 9 1.00 -6.14 -25.14
N PRO A 10 0.20 -5.88 -24.10
CA PRO A 10 -0.81 -4.84 -24.16
C PRO A 10 -0.18 -3.51 -24.53
N SER A 11 -0.81 -2.77 -25.45
CA SER A 11 -0.33 -1.46 -25.85
C SER A 11 -0.24 -0.53 -24.63
N PRO A 12 0.75 0.36 -24.54
CA PRO A 12 0.95 1.22 -23.37
C PRO A 12 -0.29 2.06 -23.04
N SER A 13 -1.13 2.38 -24.04
CA SER A 13 -2.40 3.09 -23.82
C SER A 13 -3.46 2.27 -23.08
N ALA A 14 -3.51 0.95 -23.28
CA ALA A 14 -4.44 0.07 -22.57
C ALA A 14 -4.02 -0.12 -21.10
N SER A 15 -2.72 -0.15 -20.83
CA SER A 15 -2.16 -0.28 -19.49
C SER A 15 -2.50 0.92 -18.58
N HIS A 16 -2.48 2.17 -19.07
CA HIS A 16 -2.78 3.31 -18.20
C HIS A 16 -4.27 3.58 -17.97
N ALA A 17 -5.15 3.28 -18.93
CA ALA A 17 -6.59 3.31 -18.67
C ALA A 17 -7.00 2.28 -17.59
N ALA A 18 -6.27 1.15 -17.53
CA ALA A 18 -6.44 0.17 -16.47
C ALA A 18 -6.08 0.72 -15.08
N MET A 19 -5.10 1.63 -14.96
CA MET A 19 -4.70 2.17 -13.65
C MET A 19 -5.75 3.10 -13.02
N ALA A 20 -6.38 3.97 -13.82
CA ALA A 20 -7.51 4.77 -13.34
C ALA A 20 -8.70 3.90 -12.92
N CYS A 21 -8.98 2.83 -13.67
CA CYS A 21 -9.98 1.83 -13.32
C CYS A 21 -9.63 1.11 -12.00
N VAL A 22 -8.35 0.75 -11.81
CA VAL A 22 -7.88 0.16 -10.55
C VAL A 22 -8.14 1.11 -9.39
N VAL A 23 -7.66 2.36 -9.44
CA VAL A 23 -7.86 3.31 -8.32
C VAL A 23 -9.35 3.56 -8.04
N THR A 24 -10.16 3.79 -9.08
CA THR A 24 -11.60 4.00 -8.90
C THR A 24 -12.33 2.79 -8.30
N SER A 25 -11.95 1.57 -8.69
CA SER A 25 -12.53 0.33 -8.16
C SER A 25 -12.09 0.05 -6.72
N GLU A 26 -10.82 0.30 -6.40
CA GLU A 26 -10.31 0.19 -5.03
C GLU A 26 -10.94 1.22 -4.09
N VAL A 27 -11.10 2.47 -4.54
CA VAL A 27 -11.86 3.49 -3.78
C VAL A 27 -13.29 3.03 -3.52
N ALA A 28 -13.96 2.46 -4.53
CA ALA A 28 -15.31 1.96 -4.37
C ALA A 28 -15.39 0.80 -3.35
N ALA A 29 -14.40 -0.09 -3.33
CA ALA A 29 -14.32 -1.19 -2.38
C ALA A 29 -14.19 -0.70 -0.93
N VAL A 30 -13.29 0.26 -0.66
CA VAL A 30 -13.12 0.84 0.68
C VAL A 30 -14.38 1.58 1.13
N LEU A 31 -14.96 2.42 0.25
CA LEU A 31 -16.21 3.14 0.56
C LEU A 31 -17.37 2.19 0.85
N ALA A 32 -17.46 1.05 0.15
CA ALA A 32 -18.50 0.06 0.39
C ALA A 32 -18.37 -0.58 1.77
N ILE A 33 -17.14 -0.84 2.24
CA ILE A 33 -16.89 -1.38 3.59
C ILE A 33 -17.22 -0.34 4.65
N MET A 34 -16.76 0.91 4.47
CA MET A 34 -17.05 1.99 5.41
C MET A 34 -18.57 2.17 5.60
N ARG A 35 -19.36 2.21 4.52
CA ARG A 35 -20.83 2.33 4.60
C ARG A 35 -21.56 1.22 5.37
N ARG A 36 -20.94 0.06 5.59
CA ARG A 36 -21.57 -1.06 6.32
C ARG A 36 -21.38 -0.96 7.82
N ASN A 37 -20.43 -0.14 8.28
CA ASN A 37 -20.20 0.09 9.70
C ASN A 37 -21.23 1.11 10.21
N VAL A 38 -21.96 0.79 11.30
CA VAL A 38 -23.05 1.64 11.83
C VAL A 38 -22.58 3.07 12.12
N ARG A 39 -21.35 3.25 12.61
CA ARG A 39 -20.68 4.57 12.80
C ARG A 39 -20.66 5.44 11.54
N TRP A 40 -20.71 4.81 10.37
CA TRP A 40 -20.66 5.43 9.04
C TRP A 40 -21.97 5.27 8.25
N ALA A 41 -22.92 4.50 8.78
CA ALA A 41 -24.20 4.17 8.14
C ALA A 41 -25.39 4.86 8.83
N ALA A 42 -25.32 5.03 10.15
CA ALA A 42 -26.27 5.74 10.97
C ALA A 42 -25.60 7.03 11.43
N GLY A 43 -25.86 8.13 10.72
CA GLY A 43 -25.51 9.47 11.18
C GLY A 43 -26.17 9.73 12.53
N GLY A 44 -25.36 9.78 13.59
CA GLY A 44 -25.70 10.56 14.78
C GLY A 44 -25.19 11.97 14.51
N ASP A 45 -26.12 12.91 14.32
CA ASP A 45 -25.96 14.36 14.06
C ASP A 45 -25.00 14.85 12.96
N ASP A 46 -23.97 14.10 12.58
CA ASP A 46 -23.09 14.37 11.45
C ASP A 46 -23.43 13.43 10.29
N ASP A 47 -23.77 14.01 9.14
CA ASP A 47 -24.04 13.27 7.91
C ASP A 47 -22.78 12.47 7.51
N PRO A 48 -22.85 11.13 7.32
CA PRO A 48 -21.71 10.34 6.83
C PRO A 48 -21.15 10.81 5.47
N LEU A 49 -21.86 11.72 4.80
CA LEU A 49 -21.36 12.46 3.63
C LEU A 49 -20.17 13.39 3.96
N ASP A 50 -20.01 13.84 5.20
CA ASP A 50 -19.05 14.87 5.63
C ASP A 50 -17.77 14.34 6.30
N HIS A 51 -17.70 13.05 6.64
CA HIS A 51 -16.50 12.53 7.28
C HIS A 51 -15.26 12.70 6.37
N PRO A 52 -14.14 13.27 6.86
CA PRO A 52 -12.98 13.64 6.02
C PRO A 52 -12.41 12.48 5.21
N LEU A 53 -12.30 11.29 5.80
CA LEU A 53 -11.88 10.07 5.09
C LEU A 53 -12.80 9.70 3.89
N VAL A 54 -14.11 9.75 4.09
CA VAL A 54 -15.10 9.45 3.05
C VAL A 54 -15.07 10.53 1.96
N ALA A 55 -14.95 11.80 2.36
CA ALA A 55 -14.82 12.93 1.44
C ALA A 55 -13.53 12.84 0.59
N GLY A 56 -12.40 12.50 1.21
CA GLY A 56 -11.12 12.29 0.55
C GLY A 56 -11.18 11.19 -0.51
N LEU A 57 -11.73 10.03 -0.15
CA LEU A 57 -11.94 8.92 -1.09
C LEU A 57 -12.88 9.31 -2.25
N LYS A 58 -14.01 9.99 -1.98
CA LYS A 58 -14.92 10.48 -3.03
C LYS A 58 -14.24 11.52 -3.94
N SER A 59 -13.39 12.38 -3.38
CA SER A 59 -12.60 13.36 -4.14
C SER A 59 -11.64 12.66 -5.10
N LEU A 60 -10.87 11.69 -4.59
CA LEU A 60 -9.97 10.87 -5.40
C LEU A 60 -10.71 10.16 -6.53
N ARG A 61 -11.87 9.55 -6.27
CA ARG A 61 -12.63 8.87 -7.33
C ARG A 61 -13.00 9.82 -8.48
N ARG A 62 -13.39 11.06 -8.15
CA ARG A 62 -13.71 12.09 -9.17
C ARG A 62 -12.45 12.53 -9.92
N ALA A 63 -11.34 12.75 -9.22
CA ALA A 63 -10.06 13.11 -9.81
C ALA A 63 -9.54 12.01 -10.76
N ALA A 64 -9.56 10.76 -10.31
CA ALA A 64 -9.13 9.60 -11.08
C ALA A 64 -9.95 9.40 -12.37
N ALA A 65 -11.25 9.66 -12.33
CA ALA A 65 -12.09 9.62 -13.53
C ALA A 65 -11.73 10.72 -14.55
N ALA A 66 -11.11 11.82 -14.12
CA ALA A 66 -10.65 12.91 -14.98
C ALA A 66 -9.20 12.72 -15.48
N TRP A 67 -8.42 11.82 -14.86
CA TRP A 67 -7.06 11.49 -15.28
C TRP A 67 -7.11 10.54 -16.49
N GLY A 68 -7.02 11.10 -17.70
CA GLY A 68 -6.87 10.32 -18.93
C GLY A 68 -5.52 9.61 -19.05
N THR A 69 -5.39 8.67 -19.99
CA THR A 69 -4.23 7.79 -20.21
C THR A 69 -2.86 8.47 -20.25
N ARG A 70 -2.75 9.64 -20.89
CA ARG A 70 -1.47 10.37 -20.97
C ARG A 70 -1.14 11.08 -19.66
N ARG A 71 -2.15 11.64 -19.00
CA ARG A 71 -1.98 12.41 -17.76
C ARG A 71 -1.59 11.53 -16.59
N TRP A 72 -2.05 10.27 -16.56
CA TRP A 72 -1.79 9.36 -15.44
C TRP A 72 -0.30 9.23 -15.10
N ARG A 73 0.58 9.15 -16.12
CA ARG A 73 2.03 9.01 -15.90
C ARG A 73 2.63 10.18 -15.13
N ASP A 74 2.01 11.35 -15.26
CA ASP A 74 2.45 12.58 -14.62
C ASP A 74 1.70 12.85 -13.30
N VAL A 75 0.78 11.96 -12.89
CA VAL A 75 0.06 12.08 -11.63
C VAL A 75 0.98 11.65 -10.49
N GLU A 76 1.22 12.58 -9.58
CA GLU A 76 1.93 12.33 -8.34
C GLU A 76 1.28 11.20 -7.52
N PRO A 77 2.03 10.16 -7.12
CA PRO A 77 1.47 9.01 -6.43
C PRO A 77 0.73 9.32 -5.14
N LEU A 78 1.19 10.31 -4.39
CA LEU A 78 0.51 10.73 -3.16
C LEU A 78 -0.92 11.22 -3.40
N LEU A 79 -1.26 11.70 -4.60
CA LEU A 79 -2.63 12.11 -4.92
C LEU A 79 -3.59 10.91 -4.93
N TYR A 80 -3.14 9.72 -5.31
CA TYR A 80 -3.98 8.51 -5.34
C TYR A 80 -3.72 7.54 -4.19
N LEU A 81 -2.58 7.61 -3.52
CA LEU A 81 -2.31 6.80 -2.32
C LEU A 81 -2.83 7.48 -1.05
N GLY A 82 -2.71 8.81 -0.96
CA GLY A 82 -2.98 9.61 0.25
C GLY A 82 -4.29 9.25 0.96
N PRO A 83 -5.45 9.26 0.27
CA PRO A 83 -6.73 8.93 0.90
C PRO A 83 -6.79 7.52 1.51
N PHE A 84 -6.05 6.54 0.97
CA PHE A 84 -5.95 5.21 1.58
C PHE A 84 -5.01 5.22 2.78
N LEU A 85 -3.91 5.97 2.71
CA LEU A 85 -2.99 6.15 3.83
C LEU A 85 -3.67 6.83 5.03
N ASP A 86 -4.56 7.79 4.77
CA ASP A 86 -5.34 8.46 5.81
C ASP A 86 -6.29 7.49 6.52
N VAL A 87 -6.90 6.56 5.78
CA VAL A 87 -7.70 5.48 6.38
C VAL A 87 -6.83 4.55 7.23
N VAL A 88 -5.61 4.22 6.79
CA VAL A 88 -4.67 3.37 7.54
C VAL A 88 -4.17 4.03 8.83
N ARG A 89 -4.02 5.36 8.82
CA ARG A 89 -3.58 6.14 9.99
C ARG A 89 -4.70 6.46 10.99
N SER A 90 -5.95 6.27 10.59
CA SER A 90 -7.09 6.66 11.41
C SER A 90 -7.49 5.56 12.40
N ASP A 91 -7.50 5.93 13.68
CA ASP A 91 -8.01 5.06 14.74
C ASP A 91 -9.53 4.79 14.61
N GLU A 92 -10.26 5.68 13.93
CA GLU A 92 -11.72 5.65 13.79
C GLU A 92 -12.20 4.74 12.65
N ALA A 93 -11.32 4.40 11.70
CA ALA A 93 -11.64 3.57 10.53
C ALA A 93 -12.08 2.15 10.92
N GLY A 94 -11.49 1.61 11.99
CA GLY A 94 -11.71 0.24 12.45
C GLY A 94 -11.09 -0.82 11.52
N ALA A 95 -10.90 -2.02 12.05
CA ALA A 95 -10.17 -3.09 11.36
C ALA A 95 -10.66 -3.41 9.93
N PRO A 96 -11.98 -3.47 9.62
CA PRO A 96 -12.44 -3.78 8.27
C PRO A 96 -12.05 -2.72 7.23
N ALA A 97 -12.18 -1.43 7.55
CA ALA A 97 -11.84 -0.35 6.62
C ALA A 97 -10.32 -0.22 6.46
N THR A 98 -9.56 -0.32 7.56
CA THR A 98 -8.09 -0.36 7.54
C THR A 98 -7.59 -1.53 6.69
N GLY A 99 -8.13 -2.74 6.88
CA GLY A 99 -7.77 -3.92 6.10
C GLY A 99 -8.09 -3.78 4.60
N ALA A 100 -9.20 -3.11 4.26
CA ALA A 100 -9.54 -2.79 2.88
C ALA A 100 -8.54 -1.81 2.26
N ALA A 101 -8.21 -0.73 2.97
CA ALA A 101 -7.24 0.26 2.50
C ALA A 101 -5.85 -0.34 2.30
N LEU A 102 -5.37 -1.18 3.23
CA LEU A 102 -4.11 -1.93 3.08
C LEU A 102 -4.16 -2.88 1.87
N SER A 103 -5.28 -3.55 1.63
CA SER A 103 -5.45 -4.42 0.46
C SER A 103 -5.36 -3.63 -0.85
N SER A 104 -5.97 -2.44 -0.90
CA SER A 104 -5.89 -1.54 -2.04
C SER A 104 -4.46 -1.03 -2.26
N LEU A 105 -3.77 -0.59 -1.19
CA LEU A 105 -2.35 -0.19 -1.27
C LEU A 105 -1.48 -1.32 -1.79
N HIS A 106 -1.62 -2.53 -1.25
CA HIS A 106 -0.88 -3.70 -1.71
C HIS A 106 -1.11 -3.96 -3.20
N LYS A 107 -2.37 -3.89 -3.67
CA LYS A 107 -2.69 -4.10 -5.09
C LYS A 107 -2.07 -3.02 -5.97
N MET A 108 -2.18 -1.75 -5.58
CA MET A 108 -1.60 -0.64 -6.35
C MET A 108 -0.07 -0.77 -6.47
N LEU A 109 0.62 -1.12 -5.38
CA LEU A 109 2.06 -1.39 -5.41
C LEU A 109 2.42 -2.62 -6.24
N SER A 110 1.64 -3.70 -6.14
CA SER A 110 1.89 -4.96 -6.87
C SER A 110 1.62 -4.84 -8.37
N LEU A 111 0.85 -3.84 -8.78
CA LEU A 111 0.60 -3.49 -10.19
C LEU A 111 1.55 -2.39 -10.69
N ASP A 112 2.59 -2.04 -9.92
CA ASP A 112 3.59 -1.01 -10.24
C ASP A 112 2.96 0.37 -10.57
N LEU A 113 1.87 0.76 -9.89
CA LEU A 113 1.30 2.11 -10.07
C LEU A 113 2.30 3.19 -9.64
N VAL A 114 3.09 2.92 -8.60
CA VAL A 114 4.28 3.70 -8.26
C VAL A 114 5.45 3.14 -9.07
N GLY A 115 5.65 3.68 -10.28
CA GLY A 115 6.77 3.31 -11.13
C GLY A 115 8.08 3.97 -10.70
N PRO A 116 9.23 3.49 -11.19
CA PRO A 116 10.54 4.11 -10.93
C PRO A 116 10.62 5.55 -11.46
N ASP A 117 9.86 5.87 -12.52
CA ASP A 117 9.80 7.21 -13.13
C ASP A 117 8.64 8.06 -12.58
N ALA A 118 7.92 7.58 -11.56
CA ALA A 118 6.80 8.33 -11.00
C ALA A 118 7.31 9.60 -10.28
N PRO A 119 6.66 10.76 -10.48
CA PRO A 119 7.06 11.98 -9.80
C PRO A 119 6.92 11.81 -8.29
N ASN A 120 7.91 12.27 -7.52
CA ASN A 120 7.94 12.18 -6.06
C ASN A 120 7.73 10.74 -5.51
N ALA A 121 8.29 9.75 -6.20
CA ALA A 121 8.20 8.34 -5.78
C ALA A 121 8.83 8.08 -4.40
N VAL A 122 9.88 8.83 -4.03
CA VAL A 122 10.54 8.73 -2.72
C VAL A 122 9.54 9.09 -1.62
N GLU A 123 8.91 10.26 -1.72
CA GLU A 123 7.93 10.77 -0.79
C GLU A 123 6.73 9.83 -0.67
N ALA A 124 6.26 9.32 -1.81
CA ALA A 124 5.16 8.36 -1.84
C ALA A 124 5.48 7.05 -1.11
N MET A 125 6.65 6.46 -1.41
CA MET A 125 7.09 5.21 -0.78
C MET A 125 7.36 5.39 0.71
N SER A 126 7.98 6.51 1.10
CA SER A 126 8.15 6.89 2.51
C SER A 126 6.82 6.99 3.24
N ALA A 127 5.83 7.69 2.66
CA ALA A 127 4.52 7.85 3.26
C ALA A 127 3.78 6.52 3.44
N VAL A 128 3.92 5.58 2.49
CA VAL A 128 3.37 4.21 2.61
C VAL A 128 4.02 3.50 3.80
N VAL A 129 5.35 3.48 3.88
CA VAL A 129 6.06 2.80 4.97
C VAL A 129 5.68 3.38 6.33
N GLU A 130 5.65 4.71 6.44
CA GLU A 130 5.31 5.40 7.69
C GLU A 130 3.86 5.14 8.12
N ALA A 131 2.92 5.16 7.18
CA ALA A 131 1.52 4.84 7.47
C ALA A 131 1.36 3.39 7.94
N VAL A 132 2.02 2.43 7.29
CA VAL A 132 1.88 1.01 7.62
C VAL A 132 2.63 0.65 8.91
N ALA A 133 3.82 1.21 9.14
CA ALA A 133 4.59 1.00 10.37
C ALA A 133 3.93 1.64 11.60
N GLY A 134 3.28 2.79 11.38
CA GLY A 134 2.49 3.52 12.38
C GLY A 134 1.02 3.12 12.44
N CYS A 135 0.59 2.10 11.68
CA CYS A 135 -0.80 1.68 11.57
C CYS A 135 -1.38 1.35 12.96
N ARG A 136 -2.52 1.96 13.25
CA ARG A 136 -3.31 1.78 14.46
C ARG A 136 -4.77 1.67 14.06
N PHE A 137 -5.50 0.84 14.79
CA PHE A 137 -6.93 0.65 14.57
C PHE A 137 -7.56 0.10 15.85
N GLU A 138 -8.84 0.40 16.03
CA GLU A 138 -9.65 -0.20 17.09
C GLU A 138 -9.75 -1.72 16.88
N VAL A 139 -9.16 -2.49 17.79
CA VAL A 139 -9.20 -3.96 17.76
C VAL A 139 -10.52 -4.43 18.34
N THR A 140 -11.43 -4.84 17.46
CA THR A 140 -12.77 -5.34 17.84
C THR A 140 -12.77 -6.83 18.15
N ASP A 141 -11.91 -7.59 17.49
CA ASP A 141 -11.73 -9.03 17.67
C ASP A 141 -10.37 -9.48 17.14
N ALA A 142 -9.90 -10.63 17.63
CA ALA A 142 -8.58 -11.15 17.31
C ALA A 142 -8.42 -11.52 15.83
N ALA A 143 -9.46 -12.02 15.17
CA ALA A 143 -9.36 -12.45 13.77
C ALA A 143 -9.20 -11.25 12.83
N SER A 144 -9.94 -10.17 13.09
CA SER A 144 -9.81 -8.90 12.38
C SER A 144 -8.43 -8.27 12.56
N GLU A 145 -7.89 -8.32 13.78
CA GLU A 145 -6.52 -7.87 14.05
C GLU A 145 -5.49 -8.66 13.24
N GLU A 146 -5.58 -10.00 13.26
CA GLU A 146 -4.67 -10.86 12.50
C GLU A 146 -4.75 -10.61 11.00
N ALA A 147 -5.95 -10.39 10.48
CA ALA A 147 -6.15 -10.06 9.07
C ALA A 147 -5.47 -8.74 8.70
N VAL A 148 -5.62 -7.69 9.52
CA VAL A 148 -4.96 -6.40 9.27
C VAL A 148 -3.44 -6.52 9.35
N LEU A 149 -2.89 -7.25 10.33
CA LEU A 149 -1.45 -7.50 10.45
C LEU A 149 -0.91 -8.26 9.23
N ALA A 150 -1.62 -9.27 8.74
CA ALA A 150 -1.25 -9.98 7.53
C ALA A 150 -1.25 -9.06 6.29
N ARG A 151 -2.22 -8.15 6.17
CA ARG A 151 -2.25 -7.17 5.08
C ARG A 151 -1.13 -6.13 5.19
N ALA A 152 -0.82 -5.66 6.39
CA ALA A 152 0.32 -4.76 6.62
C ALA A 152 1.64 -5.39 6.14
N LEU A 153 1.89 -6.64 6.51
CA LEU A 153 3.04 -7.42 6.02
C LEU A 153 3.09 -7.53 4.49
N GLN A 154 1.94 -7.75 3.84
CA GLN A 154 1.85 -7.79 2.38
C GLN A 154 2.22 -6.45 1.72
N VAL A 155 1.79 -5.33 2.30
CA VAL A 155 2.16 -3.99 1.80
C VAL A 155 3.66 -3.75 1.97
N LEU A 156 4.23 -4.02 3.14
CA LEU A 156 5.66 -3.83 3.40
C LEU A 156 6.55 -4.69 2.50
N LEU A 157 6.15 -5.95 2.26
CA LEU A 157 6.85 -6.82 1.31
C LEU A 157 6.77 -6.28 -0.12
N ALA A 158 5.60 -5.76 -0.54
CA ALA A 158 5.46 -5.14 -1.84
C ALA A 158 6.37 -3.90 -2.00
N CYS A 159 6.58 -3.13 -0.94
CA CYS A 159 7.49 -1.98 -0.97
C CYS A 159 8.94 -2.37 -1.30
N VAL A 160 9.48 -3.43 -0.69
CA VAL A 160 10.87 -3.85 -0.91
C VAL A 160 11.06 -4.70 -2.17
N ARG A 161 9.98 -5.29 -2.68
CA ARG A 161 10.00 -6.17 -3.87
C ARG A 161 9.68 -5.42 -5.16
N GLY A 162 8.86 -4.38 -5.08
CA GLY A 162 8.35 -3.64 -6.24
C GLY A 162 9.41 -2.81 -6.94
N ARG A 163 9.08 -2.31 -8.13
CA ARG A 163 10.02 -1.52 -8.95
C ARG A 163 10.38 -0.16 -8.35
N ALA A 164 9.56 0.35 -7.44
CA ALA A 164 9.85 1.57 -6.67
C ALA A 164 10.74 1.33 -5.44
N ALA A 165 11.18 0.11 -5.15
CA ALA A 165 12.08 -0.17 -4.02
C ALA A 165 13.37 0.68 -3.98
N PRO A 166 13.98 1.10 -5.12
CA PRO A 166 15.11 2.04 -5.09
C PRO A 166 14.79 3.41 -4.47
N ALA A 167 13.52 3.81 -4.45
CA ALA A 167 13.08 5.07 -3.84
C ALA A 167 13.06 5.01 -2.29
N LEU A 168 13.21 3.82 -1.70
CA LEU A 168 13.27 3.67 -0.24
C LEU A 168 14.64 4.08 0.31
N SER A 169 14.63 4.96 1.32
CA SER A 169 15.83 5.25 2.10
C SER A 169 16.23 4.08 3.00
N ASN A 170 17.50 4.03 3.43
CA ASN A 170 17.97 3.03 4.40
C ASN A 170 17.14 3.04 5.69
N ARG A 171 16.72 4.22 6.15
CA ARG A 171 15.84 4.37 7.31
C ARG A 171 14.50 3.65 7.09
N HIS A 172 13.84 3.90 5.95
CA HIS A 172 12.56 3.27 5.64
C HIS A 172 12.69 1.76 5.44
N VAL A 173 13.82 1.28 4.90
CA VAL A 173 14.13 -0.17 4.85
C VAL A 173 14.24 -0.76 6.25
N CYS A 174 14.94 -0.10 7.17
CA CYS A 174 15.01 -0.53 8.57
C CYS A 174 13.63 -0.51 9.24
N ASP A 175 12.81 0.51 9.00
CA ASP A 175 11.44 0.59 9.54
C ASP A 175 10.56 -0.57 9.06
N ILE A 176 10.70 -0.96 7.78
CA ILE A 176 10.04 -2.16 7.22
C ILE A 176 10.48 -3.42 7.97
N VAL A 177 11.79 -3.65 8.10
CA VAL A 177 12.33 -4.84 8.77
C VAL A 177 11.88 -4.89 10.24
N ASN A 178 11.99 -3.77 10.96
CA ASN A 178 11.58 -3.66 12.35
C ASN A 178 10.09 -3.91 12.54
N THR A 179 9.26 -3.39 11.64
CA THR A 179 7.81 -3.60 11.68
C THR A 179 7.47 -5.07 11.44
N CYS A 180 8.04 -5.69 10.40
CA CYS A 180 7.87 -7.12 10.15
C CYS A 180 8.31 -7.96 11.36
N PHE A 181 9.41 -7.60 12.02
CA PHE A 181 9.93 -8.32 13.17
C PHE A 181 8.99 -8.23 14.37
N ARG A 182 8.48 -7.03 14.66
CA ARG A 182 7.45 -6.82 15.69
C ARG A 182 6.22 -7.69 15.44
N VAL A 183 5.73 -7.76 14.20
CA VAL A 183 4.57 -8.60 13.86
C VAL A 183 4.88 -10.10 14.03
N VAL A 184 6.09 -10.57 13.67
CA VAL A 184 6.51 -11.96 13.92
C VAL A 184 6.50 -12.30 15.41
N GLN A 185 6.97 -11.39 16.27
CA GLN A 185 6.96 -11.59 17.72
C GLN A 185 5.52 -11.63 18.25
N GLN A 186 4.68 -10.68 17.84
CA GLN A 186 3.27 -10.62 18.21
C GLN A 186 2.50 -11.86 17.75
N ALA A 187 2.80 -12.38 16.55
CA ALA A 187 2.13 -13.54 15.99
C ALA A 187 2.31 -14.80 16.84
N GLY A 188 3.35 -14.90 17.67
CA GLY A 188 3.59 -16.06 18.53
C GLY A 188 2.44 -16.41 19.48
N ALA A 189 1.60 -15.43 19.83
CA ALA A 189 0.40 -15.60 20.64
C ALA A 189 -0.92 -15.53 19.83
N LYS A 190 -0.83 -15.55 18.49
CA LYS A 190 -1.95 -15.43 17.54
C LYS A 190 -2.13 -16.75 16.76
N GLY A 191 -3.15 -16.80 15.89
CA GLY A 191 -3.46 -17.95 15.05
C GLY A 191 -2.29 -18.45 14.18
N GLU A 192 -2.30 -19.75 13.90
CA GLU A 192 -1.22 -20.42 13.16
C GLU A 192 -0.98 -19.82 11.76
N LEU A 193 -2.04 -19.34 11.11
CA LEU A 193 -1.93 -18.71 9.80
C LEU A 193 -1.06 -17.45 9.85
N LEU A 194 -1.31 -16.54 10.80
CA LEU A 194 -0.51 -15.33 10.93
C LEU A 194 0.94 -15.67 11.31
N GLN A 195 1.16 -16.67 12.14
CA GLN A 195 2.51 -17.14 12.46
C GLN A 195 3.28 -17.58 11.23
N ARG A 196 2.66 -18.39 10.36
CA ARG A 196 3.29 -18.87 9.12
C ARG A 196 3.53 -17.71 8.14
N VAL A 197 2.51 -16.87 7.92
CA VAL A 197 2.59 -15.73 7.00
C VAL A 197 3.66 -14.74 7.45
N SER A 198 3.68 -14.35 8.73
CA SER A 198 4.66 -13.37 9.25
C SER A 198 6.10 -13.86 9.13
N ARG A 199 6.38 -15.12 9.49
CA ARG A 199 7.71 -15.72 9.34
C ARG A 199 8.15 -15.79 7.87
N GLN A 200 7.26 -16.22 6.99
CA GLN A 200 7.55 -16.27 5.55
C GLN A 200 7.82 -14.87 4.99
N THR A 201 6.96 -13.89 5.30
CA THR A 201 7.15 -12.51 4.85
C THR A 201 8.46 -11.92 5.35
N MET A 202 8.82 -12.14 6.63
CA MET A 202 10.11 -11.69 7.15
C MET A 202 11.29 -12.25 6.34
N GLN A 203 11.28 -13.54 6.04
CA GLN A 203 12.34 -14.15 5.24
C GLN A 203 12.41 -13.53 3.83
N GLU A 204 11.27 -13.29 3.20
CA GLU A 204 11.23 -12.67 1.88
C GLU A 204 11.70 -11.21 1.91
N VAL A 205 11.33 -10.43 2.94
CA VAL A 205 11.84 -9.06 3.12
C VAL A 205 13.36 -9.06 3.23
N VAL A 206 13.92 -9.94 4.07
CA VAL A 206 15.38 -10.07 4.22
C VAL A 206 16.02 -10.47 2.89
N ARG A 207 15.46 -11.44 2.16
CA ARG A 207 15.97 -11.82 0.83
C ARG A 207 15.98 -10.64 -0.15
N CYS A 208 14.89 -9.87 -0.22
CA CYS A 208 14.81 -8.70 -1.10
C CYS A 208 15.85 -7.63 -0.74
N VAL A 209 16.07 -7.36 0.56
CA VAL A 209 17.10 -6.41 1.01
C VAL A 209 18.49 -6.88 0.62
N PHE A 210 18.82 -8.15 0.89
CA PHE A 210 20.15 -8.70 0.60
C PHE A 210 20.41 -8.89 -0.90
N ALA A 211 19.37 -9.11 -1.71
CA ALA A 211 19.50 -9.19 -3.17
C ALA A 211 20.00 -7.89 -3.80
N ARG A 212 19.87 -6.76 -3.11
CA ARG A 212 20.36 -5.44 -3.55
C ARG A 212 21.79 -5.13 -3.12
N LEU A 213 22.42 -5.96 -2.28
CA LEU A 213 23.80 -5.75 -1.85
C LEU A 213 24.81 -5.60 -3.01
N PRO A 214 24.70 -6.38 -4.12
CA PRO A 214 25.62 -6.21 -5.25
C PRO A 214 25.54 -4.83 -5.92
N ASP A 215 24.42 -4.12 -5.77
CA ASP A 215 24.21 -2.79 -6.35
C ASP A 215 24.77 -1.66 -5.45
N ILE A 216 25.19 -1.99 -4.22
CA ILE A 216 25.78 -1.04 -3.29
C ILE A 216 27.26 -0.91 -3.64
N ASP A 217 27.67 0.29 -4.04
CA ASP A 217 29.09 0.60 -4.25
C ASP A 217 29.84 0.47 -2.90
N PRO A 218 30.77 -0.51 -2.76
CA PRO A 218 31.52 -0.72 -1.53
C PRO A 218 32.47 0.44 -1.20
N THR A 219 32.69 1.37 -2.13
CA THR A 219 33.56 2.54 -1.97
C THR A 219 32.79 3.83 -1.67
N ALA A 220 31.45 3.80 -1.71
CA ALA A 220 30.60 4.96 -1.42
C ALA A 220 30.48 5.30 0.10
N VAL A 221 31.26 4.64 0.96
CA VAL A 221 31.47 5.09 2.35
C VAL A 221 32.41 6.30 2.34
N ALA A 222 31.93 7.41 1.79
CA ALA A 222 32.60 8.71 1.85
C ALA A 222 31.93 9.57 2.95
N ASP A 223 32.70 9.83 3.99
CA ASP A 223 32.62 10.98 4.91
C ASP A 223 31.25 11.37 5.50
N HIS A 224 30.87 10.70 6.60
CA HIS A 224 30.38 11.45 7.76
C HIS A 224 31.51 11.51 8.78
N LYS A 225 32.33 12.57 8.67
CA LYS A 225 33.22 12.96 9.78
C LYS A 225 32.36 13.32 10.99
N VAL A 226 32.78 12.73 12.11
CA VAL A 226 32.54 13.04 13.53
C VAL A 226 31.91 14.40 13.79
#